data_AF-G2IT94-F1
#
_entry.id   AF-G2IT94-F1
#
_cell.length_a   1.000
_cell.length_b   1.000
_cell.length_c   1.000
_cell.angle_alpha   90.00
_cell.angle_beta   90.00
_cell.angle_gamma   90.00
#
_symmetry.space_group_name_H-M   'P 1'
#
loop_
_entity.id
_entity.type
_entity.pdbx_description
1 polymer ?
#
loop_
_entity_poly.entity_id
_entity_poly.type
_entity_poly.pdbx_seq_one_letter_code
_entity_poly.pdbx_strand_id
1 'polypeptide(L)'
;MTHKSFDLDADIVELTPFVPEAEAVPTAPLAELAFRADAWLPDETNRLRAAFAEDHTIDEIAAMLGRPRAGVATRIHDLGLRRNSRRSWTDWDDEEMARCYAHEPTATLAARLGRGVSALYARARLLDLSEPGSPPYSGWEDAQLRAGYDKGVPVAQIASLIGRPFTGIISRASTLGLRHACQPDDWSDAEMTRALELASTGARYVAIAQLLTAEGFPARNGRSLGQRLRKLGYGRGWGRPWIAEEDDLLRHAYTTGASLTPLRERLGRTPHSIRWRVEALGLRGTHVHRDGFRQGPVWTAEEEARLRADYGKIPTRQIADQIGRGVRAVLYHANRMGLTHGFMRAFSADEDRAIRNAWTYGVSMVDVAQALGRDPAVIGKHAARIGCRFNDPARPVRGPKTRRANRIPITLRSLLALDSADAVDVDLPLAA
;
A
#
# COMPACT_ATOMS: atom_id res chain seq x y z
N MET A 1 -5.37 -12.88 -51.76
CA MET A 1 -4.26 -13.01 -50.80
C MET A 1 -4.45 -14.30 -50.04
N THR A 2 -3.47 -15.19 -50.18
CA THR A 2 -3.44 -16.58 -49.72
C THR A 2 -3.42 -16.66 -48.19
N HIS A 3 -4.45 -17.28 -47.59
CA HIS A 3 -4.40 -17.73 -46.21
C HIS A 3 -3.37 -18.86 -46.10
N LYS A 4 -2.24 -18.60 -45.44
CA LYS A 4 -1.36 -19.68 -44.96
C LYS A 4 -2.09 -20.40 -43.82
N SER A 5 -2.65 -21.55 -44.13
CA SER A 5 -3.03 -22.56 -43.15
C SER A 5 -1.78 -22.91 -42.35
N PHE A 6 -1.87 -22.86 -41.02
CA PHE A 6 -0.83 -23.47 -40.18
C PHE A 6 -0.94 -24.97 -40.37
N ASP A 7 0.02 -25.51 -41.10
CA ASP A 7 0.23 -26.95 -41.25
C ASP A 7 0.76 -27.46 -39.91
N LEU A 8 -0.15 -27.85 -39.04
CA LEU A 8 0.16 -28.66 -37.87
C LEU A 8 -0.02 -30.10 -38.32
N ASP A 9 0.99 -30.64 -39.02
CA ASP A 9 1.24 -32.07 -39.19
C ASP A 9 1.57 -32.69 -37.82
N ALA A 10 0.63 -32.59 -36.88
CA ALA A 10 0.62 -33.43 -35.70
C ALA A 10 -0.16 -34.67 -36.10
N ASP A 11 0.54 -35.79 -36.25
CA ASP A 11 -0.09 -37.10 -36.29
C ASP A 11 -0.92 -37.27 -35.02
N ILE A 12 -2.23 -37.05 -35.12
CA ILE A 12 -3.19 -37.40 -34.08
C ILE A 12 -3.28 -38.93 -34.12
N VAL A 13 -2.37 -39.58 -33.40
CA VAL A 13 -2.41 -41.03 -33.20
C VAL A 13 -3.42 -41.30 -32.09
N GLU A 14 -4.66 -41.63 -32.48
CA GLU A 14 -5.62 -42.24 -31.58
C GLU A 14 -5.11 -43.67 -31.27
N LEU A 15 -4.39 -43.83 -30.16
CA LEU A 15 -3.74 -45.10 -29.80
C LEU A 15 -4.74 -46.25 -29.65
N THR A 16 -6.00 -45.95 -29.30
CA THR A 16 -7.15 -46.86 -29.36
C THR A 16 -8.43 -46.04 -29.24
N PRO A 17 -9.47 -46.25 -30.07
CA PRO A 17 -10.75 -45.58 -29.87
C PRO A 17 -11.36 -46.00 -28.53
N PHE A 18 -11.60 -45.02 -27.66
CA PHE A 18 -12.37 -45.24 -26.43
C PHE A 18 -13.83 -45.45 -26.82
N VAL A 19 -14.21 -46.72 -26.98
CA VAL A 19 -15.62 -47.12 -27.00
C VAL A 19 -15.99 -47.31 -25.53
N PRO A 20 -16.76 -46.40 -24.91
CA PRO A 20 -17.24 -46.64 -23.56
C PRO A 20 -17.99 -47.97 -23.58
N GLU A 21 -17.54 -48.93 -22.77
CA GLU A 21 -18.30 -50.16 -22.58
C GLU A 21 -19.71 -49.74 -22.19
N ALA A 22 -20.69 -50.21 -22.95
CA ALA A 22 -22.09 -50.14 -22.56
C ALA A 22 -22.32 -51.12 -21.40
N GLU A 23 -21.50 -51.04 -20.35
CA GLU A 23 -21.96 -51.40 -19.03
C GLU A 23 -23.08 -50.42 -18.74
N ALA A 24 -24.32 -50.92 -18.87
CA ALA A 24 -25.45 -50.36 -18.18
C ALA A 24 -25.19 -50.52 -16.67
N VAL A 25 -24.22 -49.78 -16.14
CA VAL A 25 -24.06 -49.57 -14.72
C VAL A 25 -25.41 -49.02 -14.29
N PRO A 26 -26.16 -49.72 -13.42
CA PRO A 26 -27.45 -49.23 -12.97
C PRO A 26 -27.19 -47.85 -12.41
N THR A 27 -27.68 -46.83 -13.12
CA THR A 27 -27.57 -45.45 -12.68
C THR A 27 -28.51 -45.36 -11.50
N ALA A 28 -28.00 -45.70 -10.32
CA ALA A 28 -28.69 -45.42 -9.08
C ALA A 28 -29.06 -43.94 -9.16
N PRO A 29 -30.35 -43.57 -9.06
CA PRO A 29 -30.72 -42.17 -9.04
C PRO A 29 -29.84 -41.52 -7.98
N LEU A 30 -29.11 -40.47 -8.36
CA LEU A 30 -28.25 -39.73 -7.44
C LEU A 30 -29.06 -39.50 -6.18
N ALA A 31 -28.62 -40.09 -5.06
CA ALA A 31 -29.32 -39.93 -3.80
C ALA A 31 -29.49 -38.43 -3.56
N GLU A 32 -30.72 -37.96 -3.35
CA GLU A 32 -30.96 -36.59 -2.95
C GLU A 32 -30.17 -36.36 -1.66
N LEU A 33 -29.02 -35.70 -1.77
CA LEU A 33 -28.25 -35.26 -0.63
C LEU A 33 -29.17 -34.30 0.13
N ALA A 34 -29.62 -34.74 1.31
CA ALA A 34 -30.44 -33.92 2.19
C ALA A 34 -29.80 -32.52 2.28
N PHE A 35 -30.56 -31.50 1.89
CA PHE A 35 -30.11 -30.11 1.89
C PHE A 35 -29.49 -29.81 3.26
N ARG A 36 -28.17 -29.58 3.27
CA ARG A 36 -27.52 -29.18 4.52
C ARG A 36 -27.95 -27.75 4.79
N ALA A 37 -28.57 -27.51 5.94
CA ALA A 37 -29.05 -26.17 6.31
C ALA A 37 -27.94 -25.11 6.34
N ASP A 38 -26.67 -25.53 6.40
CA ASP A 38 -25.48 -24.68 6.33
C ASP A 38 -24.93 -24.47 4.91
N ALA A 39 -25.47 -25.13 3.87
CA ALA A 39 -25.02 -24.97 2.49
C ALA A 39 -25.31 -23.56 1.95
N TRP A 40 -24.34 -22.97 1.26
CA TRP A 40 -24.47 -21.65 0.64
C TRP A 40 -25.25 -21.73 -0.67
N LEU A 41 -26.38 -21.05 -0.75
CA LEU A 41 -27.16 -20.96 -1.99
C LEU A 41 -26.46 -20.02 -3.01
N PRO A 42 -26.69 -20.22 -4.33
CA PRO A 42 -26.18 -19.31 -5.36
C PRO A 42 -26.63 -17.86 -5.15
N ASP A 43 -27.89 -17.64 -4.79
CA ASP A 43 -28.45 -16.33 -4.49
C ASP A 43 -27.77 -15.68 -3.27
N GLU A 44 -27.60 -16.41 -2.17
CA GLU A 44 -26.87 -15.92 -0.99
C GLU A 44 -25.43 -15.54 -1.34
N THR A 45 -24.77 -16.33 -2.21
CA THR A 45 -23.42 -16.03 -2.70
C THR A 45 -23.39 -14.74 -3.53
N ASN A 46 -24.40 -14.51 -4.36
CA ASN A 46 -24.52 -13.28 -5.17
C ASN A 46 -24.80 -12.06 -4.29
N ARG A 47 -25.73 -12.16 -3.33
CA ARG A 47 -26.00 -11.10 -2.35
C ARG A 47 -24.78 -10.77 -1.50
N LEU A 48 -24.02 -11.77 -1.06
CA LEU A 48 -22.75 -11.56 -0.37
C LEU A 48 -21.76 -10.78 -1.24
N ARG A 49 -21.61 -11.16 -2.53
CA ARG A 49 -20.71 -10.47 -3.46
C ARG A 49 -21.12 -9.01 -3.68
N ALA A 50 -22.41 -8.75 -3.85
CA ALA A 50 -22.95 -7.40 -4.03
C ALA A 50 -22.69 -6.55 -2.79
N ALA A 51 -23.12 -7.00 -1.60
CA ALA A 51 -22.93 -6.26 -0.36
C ALA A 51 -21.45 -6.05 -0.02
N PHE A 52 -20.58 -7.03 -0.32
CA PHE A 52 -19.13 -6.87 -0.17
C PHE A 52 -18.55 -5.83 -1.13
N ALA A 53 -19.04 -5.75 -2.37
CA ALA A 53 -18.62 -4.76 -3.35
C ALA A 53 -19.07 -3.34 -2.97
N GLU A 54 -20.24 -3.23 -2.35
CA GLU A 54 -20.79 -2.00 -1.73
C GLU A 54 -20.12 -1.66 -0.38
N ASP A 55 -19.12 -2.42 0.04
CA ASP A 55 -18.30 -2.18 1.24
C ASP A 55 -19.05 -2.27 2.58
N HIS A 56 -20.20 -2.97 2.61
CA HIS A 56 -20.91 -3.31 3.86
C HIS A 56 -19.98 -4.03 4.85
N THR A 57 -20.14 -3.85 6.15
CA THR A 57 -19.36 -4.59 7.15
C THR A 57 -19.69 -6.08 7.14
N ILE A 58 -18.78 -6.93 7.64
CA ILE A 58 -19.07 -8.38 7.75
C ILE A 58 -20.30 -8.62 8.64
N ASP A 59 -20.53 -7.75 9.63
CA ASP A 59 -21.69 -7.82 10.53
C ASP A 59 -22.99 -7.46 9.80
N GLU A 60 -23.00 -6.42 8.97
CA GLU A 60 -24.14 -6.09 8.11
C GLU A 60 -24.47 -7.22 7.12
N ILE A 61 -23.44 -7.78 6.47
CA ILE A 61 -23.62 -8.90 5.54
C ILE A 61 -24.17 -10.13 6.27
N ALA A 62 -23.67 -10.41 7.48
CA ALA A 62 -24.16 -11.49 8.32
C ALA A 62 -25.64 -11.31 8.70
N ALA A 63 -26.02 -10.11 9.12
CA ALA A 63 -27.40 -9.76 9.44
C ALA A 63 -28.31 -9.88 8.20
N MET A 64 -27.88 -9.33 7.06
CA MET A 64 -28.62 -9.37 5.78
C MET A 64 -28.86 -10.81 5.29
N LEU A 65 -27.90 -11.70 5.48
CA LEU A 65 -27.99 -13.09 5.03
C LEU A 65 -28.61 -14.03 6.08
N GLY A 66 -28.83 -13.57 7.32
CA GLY A 66 -29.23 -14.43 8.44
C GLY A 66 -28.19 -15.50 8.78
N ARG A 67 -26.90 -15.22 8.52
CA ARG A 67 -25.78 -16.16 8.70
C ARG A 67 -24.85 -15.71 9.83
N PRO A 68 -24.17 -16.63 10.53
CA PRO A 68 -23.18 -16.23 11.53
C PRO A 68 -21.99 -15.53 10.88
N ARG A 69 -21.47 -14.48 11.54
CA ARG A 69 -20.30 -13.68 11.10
C ARG A 69 -19.12 -14.54 10.65
N ALA A 70 -18.80 -15.59 11.41
CA ALA A 70 -17.70 -16.50 11.09
C ALA A 70 -17.93 -17.25 9.76
N GLY A 71 -19.16 -17.68 9.50
CA GLY A 71 -19.52 -18.35 8.24
C GLY A 71 -19.39 -17.42 7.03
N VAL A 72 -19.83 -16.17 7.18
CA VAL A 72 -19.64 -15.12 6.15
C VAL A 72 -18.14 -14.85 5.92
N ALA A 73 -17.34 -14.76 6.98
CA ALA A 73 -15.90 -14.52 6.88
C ALA A 73 -15.18 -15.67 6.14
N THR A 74 -15.51 -16.93 6.46
CA THR A 74 -15.00 -18.10 5.73
C THR A 74 -15.41 -18.06 4.28
N ARG A 75 -16.68 -17.76 3.99
CA ARG A 75 -17.15 -17.68 2.61
C ARG A 75 -16.45 -16.59 1.79
N ILE A 76 -16.24 -15.40 2.38
CA ILE A 76 -15.45 -14.32 1.77
C ILE A 76 -14.03 -14.81 1.44
N HIS A 77 -13.41 -15.55 2.37
CA HIS A 77 -12.08 -16.12 2.16
C HIS A 77 -12.06 -17.09 0.98
N ASP A 78 -12.99 -18.04 0.93
CA ASP A 78 -13.08 -19.09 -0.08
C ASP A 78 -13.39 -18.53 -1.47
N LEU A 79 -14.19 -17.46 -1.55
CA LEU A 79 -14.46 -16.74 -2.79
C LEU A 79 -13.28 -15.86 -3.25
N GLY A 80 -12.18 -15.81 -2.47
CA GLY A 80 -11.01 -15.00 -2.78
C GLY A 80 -11.25 -13.49 -2.67
N LEU A 81 -12.34 -13.07 -2.01
CA LEU A 81 -12.68 -11.66 -1.87
C LEU A 81 -11.70 -10.98 -0.89
N ARG A 82 -11.21 -9.79 -1.25
CA ARG A 82 -10.22 -9.04 -0.47
C ARG A 82 -10.61 -7.57 -0.41
N ARG A 83 -10.47 -6.94 0.75
CA ARG A 83 -10.64 -5.49 0.92
C ARG A 83 -9.32 -4.76 0.89
N ASN A 84 -9.36 -3.53 0.39
CA ASN A 84 -8.23 -2.60 0.45
C ASN A 84 -8.03 -2.01 1.86
N SER A 85 -9.02 -2.14 2.76
CA SER A 85 -8.91 -1.78 4.17
C SER A 85 -9.48 -2.87 5.09
N ARG A 86 -8.82 -3.11 6.23
CA ARG A 86 -9.29 -4.05 7.27
C ARG A 86 -10.17 -3.38 8.32
N ARG A 87 -10.09 -2.06 8.45
CA ARG A 87 -10.90 -1.25 9.36
C ARG A 87 -12.15 -0.79 8.60
N SER A 88 -13.33 -0.85 9.21
CA SER A 88 -14.56 -0.30 8.63
C SER A 88 -14.47 1.21 8.43
N TRP A 89 -15.09 1.74 7.38
CA TRP A 89 -15.23 3.18 7.19
C TRP A 89 -16.28 3.75 8.15
N THR A 90 -16.04 4.96 8.63
CA THR A 90 -16.98 5.70 9.47
C THR A 90 -17.48 6.93 8.73
N ASP A 91 -18.63 7.47 9.11
CA ASP A 91 -19.19 8.68 8.49
C ASP A 91 -18.19 9.84 8.48
N TRP A 92 -17.42 10.00 9.57
CA TRP A 92 -16.34 11.01 9.64
C TRP A 92 -15.22 10.79 8.60
N ASP A 93 -14.88 9.53 8.30
CA ASP A 93 -13.86 9.23 7.29
C ASP A 93 -14.38 9.64 5.90
N ASP A 94 -15.66 9.39 5.62
CA ASP A 94 -16.32 9.73 4.34
C ASP A 94 -16.50 11.25 4.18
N GLU A 95 -16.93 11.96 5.23
CA GLU A 95 -17.02 13.42 5.25
C GLU A 95 -15.66 14.09 5.01
N GLU A 96 -14.61 13.60 5.69
CA GLU A 96 -13.27 14.13 5.53
C GLU A 96 -12.70 13.81 4.15
N MET A 97 -13.05 12.65 3.56
CA MET A 97 -12.74 12.35 2.17
C MET A 97 -13.47 13.29 1.21
N ALA A 98 -14.78 13.46 1.33
CA ALA A 98 -15.58 14.33 0.46
C ALA A 98 -15.05 15.77 0.44
N ARG A 99 -14.59 16.27 1.59
CA ARG A 99 -14.07 17.63 1.73
C ARG A 99 -12.68 17.83 1.10
N CYS A 100 -11.83 16.80 1.10
CA CYS A 100 -10.39 16.99 0.88
C CYS A 100 -9.84 16.26 -0.34
N TYR A 101 -10.54 15.24 -0.83
CA TYR A 101 -10.02 14.36 -1.87
C TYR A 101 -9.68 15.09 -3.17
N ALA A 102 -10.43 16.14 -3.52
CA ALA A 102 -10.21 16.96 -4.72
C ALA A 102 -9.06 17.98 -4.61
N HIS A 103 -8.67 18.36 -3.39
CA HIS A 103 -7.79 19.53 -3.17
C HIS A 103 -6.50 19.19 -2.42
N GLU A 104 -6.44 18.04 -1.76
CA GLU A 104 -5.27 17.58 -1.03
C GLU A 104 -4.66 16.34 -1.69
N PRO A 105 -3.32 16.19 -1.67
CA PRO A 105 -2.69 14.96 -2.15
C PRO A 105 -3.23 13.74 -1.38
N THR A 106 -3.68 12.71 -2.11
CA THR A 106 -4.29 11.51 -1.51
C THR A 106 -3.36 10.81 -0.52
N ALA A 107 -2.04 10.91 -0.69
CA ALA A 107 -1.06 10.37 0.27
C ALA A 107 -1.11 11.09 1.63
N THR A 108 -1.29 12.41 1.64
CA THR A 108 -1.45 13.21 2.86
C THR A 108 -2.75 12.85 3.56
N LEU A 109 -3.84 12.73 2.79
CA LEU A 109 -5.14 12.30 3.30
C LEU A 109 -5.08 10.85 3.84
N ALA A 110 -4.39 9.94 3.15
CA ALA A 110 -4.18 8.56 3.58
C ALA A 110 -3.43 8.48 4.91
N ALA A 111 -2.35 9.26 5.06
CA ALA A 111 -1.62 9.37 6.31
C ALA A 111 -2.50 9.96 7.43
N ARG A 112 -3.32 10.97 7.12
CA ARG A 112 -4.27 11.58 8.07
C ARG A 112 -5.34 10.61 8.55
N LEU A 113 -5.88 9.77 7.66
CA LEU A 113 -6.89 8.75 7.98
C LEU A 113 -6.29 7.45 8.55
N GLY A 114 -4.96 7.32 8.54
CA GLY A 114 -4.26 6.10 8.96
C GLY A 114 -4.56 4.89 8.07
N ARG A 115 -4.78 5.11 6.77
CA ARG A 115 -5.15 4.08 5.79
C ARG A 115 -4.19 4.07 4.60
N GLY A 116 -4.22 2.99 3.83
CA GLY A 116 -3.46 2.91 2.57
C GLY A 116 -4.11 3.75 1.47
N VAL A 117 -3.30 4.33 0.58
CA VAL A 117 -3.79 5.15 -0.56
C VAL A 117 -4.77 4.37 -1.44
N SER A 118 -4.51 3.08 -1.70
CA SER A 118 -5.43 2.23 -2.47
C SER A 118 -6.80 2.05 -1.82
N ALA A 119 -6.88 2.12 -0.48
CA ALA A 119 -8.16 2.07 0.23
C ALA A 119 -8.98 3.35 -0.02
N LEU A 120 -8.32 4.52 -0.02
CA LEU A 120 -8.96 5.79 -0.32
C LEU A 120 -9.46 5.83 -1.77
N TYR A 121 -8.67 5.36 -2.75
CA TYR A 121 -9.14 5.27 -4.14
C TYR A 121 -10.34 4.34 -4.32
N ALA A 122 -10.42 3.25 -3.54
CA ALA A 122 -11.57 2.37 -3.57
C ALA A 122 -12.80 3.06 -2.95
N ARG A 123 -12.65 3.67 -1.78
CA ARG A 123 -13.75 4.37 -1.10
C ARG A 123 -14.23 5.60 -1.86
N ALA A 124 -13.33 6.37 -2.46
CA ALA A 124 -13.66 7.55 -3.26
C ALA A 124 -14.49 7.21 -4.50
N ARG A 125 -14.38 5.97 -5.02
CA ARG A 125 -15.25 5.49 -6.10
C ARG A 125 -16.65 5.12 -5.61
N LEU A 126 -16.78 4.63 -4.37
CA LEU A 126 -18.08 4.32 -3.77
C LEU A 126 -18.83 5.58 -3.32
N LEU A 127 -18.09 6.64 -2.98
CA LEU A 127 -18.64 7.94 -2.59
C LEU A 127 -18.80 8.91 -3.78
N ASP A 128 -18.56 8.46 -5.02
CA ASP A 128 -18.59 9.29 -6.23
C ASP A 128 -17.71 10.56 -6.15
N LEU A 129 -16.62 10.50 -5.39
CA LEU A 129 -15.63 11.59 -5.24
C LEU A 129 -14.53 11.53 -6.30
N SER A 130 -14.44 10.43 -7.03
CA SER A 130 -13.47 10.26 -8.11
C SER A 130 -13.99 10.98 -9.34
N GLU A 131 -13.11 11.70 -10.04
CA GLU A 131 -13.48 12.22 -11.35
C GLU A 131 -13.98 11.07 -12.24
N PRO A 132 -14.98 11.33 -13.09
CA PRO A 132 -15.47 10.33 -14.03
C PRO A 132 -14.29 9.76 -14.81
N GLY A 133 -14.26 8.43 -14.93
CA GLY A 133 -13.19 7.74 -15.65
C GLY A 133 -12.96 8.36 -17.02
N SER A 134 -11.72 8.32 -17.50
CA SER A 134 -11.40 8.82 -18.84
C SER A 134 -12.38 8.25 -19.88
N PRO A 135 -12.85 9.06 -20.84
CA PRO A 135 -13.75 8.61 -21.88
C PRO A 135 -13.25 7.31 -22.52
N PRO A 136 -14.15 6.39 -22.93
CA PRO A 136 -13.76 5.13 -23.54
C PRO A 136 -12.85 5.38 -24.75
N TYR A 137 -11.97 4.42 -25.02
CA TYR A 137 -11.10 4.48 -26.19
C TYR A 137 -11.93 4.39 -27.47
N SER A 138 -11.71 5.34 -28.37
CA SER A 138 -12.32 5.37 -29.69
C SER A 138 -11.63 4.38 -30.64
N GLY A 139 -12.32 4.05 -31.74
CA GLY A 139 -11.77 3.17 -32.78
C GLY A 139 -10.50 3.73 -33.43
N TRP A 140 -10.37 5.07 -33.54
CA TRP A 140 -9.15 5.71 -34.04
C TRP A 140 -7.98 5.50 -33.08
N GLU A 141 -8.20 5.68 -31.76
CA GLU A 141 -7.16 5.47 -30.75
C GLU A 141 -6.67 4.01 -30.77
N ASP A 142 -7.60 3.05 -30.79
CA ASP A 142 -7.27 1.62 -30.90
C ASP A 142 -6.50 1.28 -32.19
N ALA A 143 -6.80 1.96 -33.31
CA ALA A 143 -6.06 1.80 -34.55
C ALA A 143 -4.63 2.36 -34.44
N GLN A 144 -4.44 3.52 -33.81
CA GLN A 144 -3.11 4.08 -33.55
C GLN A 144 -2.29 3.18 -32.61
N LEU A 145 -2.93 2.62 -31.57
CA LEU A 145 -2.34 1.62 -30.68
C LEU A 145 -1.83 0.40 -31.45
N ARG A 146 -2.67 -0.20 -32.31
CA ARG A 146 -2.28 -1.35 -33.15
C ARG A 146 -1.09 -1.02 -34.05
N ALA A 147 -1.18 0.06 -34.83
CA ALA A 147 -0.14 0.46 -35.76
C ALA A 147 1.18 0.86 -35.07
N GLY A 148 1.10 1.54 -33.92
CA GLY A 148 2.27 1.95 -33.15
C GLY A 148 2.99 0.76 -32.51
N TYR A 149 2.24 -0.20 -31.95
CA TYR A 149 2.82 -1.41 -31.38
C TYR A 149 3.47 -2.31 -32.44
N ASP A 150 2.84 -2.44 -33.61
CA ASP A 150 3.35 -3.19 -34.76
C ASP A 150 4.64 -2.57 -35.34
N LYS A 151 4.70 -1.24 -35.43
CA LYS A 151 5.90 -0.50 -35.88
C LYS A 151 6.98 -0.36 -34.82
N GLY A 152 6.74 -0.83 -33.59
CA GLY A 152 7.69 -0.70 -32.47
C GLY A 152 7.92 0.73 -31.98
N VAL A 153 6.96 1.64 -32.21
CA VAL A 153 7.03 3.03 -31.75
C VAL A 153 7.03 3.06 -30.23
N PRO A 154 7.94 3.80 -29.56
CA PRO A 154 7.98 3.88 -28.11
C PRO A 154 6.60 4.22 -27.53
N VAL A 155 6.13 3.43 -26.56
CA VAL A 155 4.79 3.59 -25.95
C VAL A 155 4.54 5.00 -25.41
N ALA A 156 5.59 5.68 -24.94
CA ALA A 156 5.50 7.09 -24.53
C ALA A 156 5.17 8.04 -25.69
N GLN A 157 5.71 7.80 -26.89
CA GLN A 157 5.36 8.57 -28.08
C GLN A 157 3.94 8.27 -28.55
N ILE A 158 3.52 7.00 -28.49
CA ILE A 158 2.12 6.61 -28.78
C ILE A 158 1.17 7.34 -27.81
N ALA A 159 1.51 7.39 -26.53
CA ALA A 159 0.74 8.12 -25.52
C ALA A 159 0.64 9.62 -25.83
N SER A 160 1.75 10.26 -26.19
CA SER A 160 1.75 11.67 -26.60
C SER A 160 0.94 11.91 -27.88
N LEU A 161 1.03 11.02 -28.88
CA LEU A 161 0.29 11.13 -30.14
C LEU A 161 -1.23 11.04 -29.92
N ILE A 162 -1.65 10.13 -29.06
CA ILE A 162 -3.07 9.88 -28.76
C ILE A 162 -3.61 10.90 -27.73
N GLY A 163 -2.73 11.55 -26.96
CA GLY A 163 -3.13 12.49 -25.90
C GLY A 163 -3.66 11.78 -24.65
N ARG A 164 -3.22 10.55 -24.39
CA ARG A 164 -3.65 9.73 -23.25
C ARG A 164 -2.48 9.44 -22.30
N PRO A 165 -2.75 9.21 -21.00
CA PRO A 165 -1.69 8.86 -20.06
C PRO A 165 -1.02 7.55 -20.45
N PHE A 166 0.30 7.49 -20.26
CA PHE A 166 1.14 6.33 -20.58
C PHE A 166 0.63 5.00 -19.98
N THR A 167 0.17 5.03 -18.73
CA THR A 167 -0.39 3.86 -18.06
C THR A 167 -1.72 3.41 -18.67
N GLY A 168 -2.55 4.36 -19.11
CA GLY A 168 -3.80 4.09 -19.82
C GLY A 168 -3.56 3.36 -21.13
N ILE A 169 -2.58 3.81 -21.92
CA ILE A 169 -2.17 3.17 -23.18
C ILE A 169 -1.70 1.73 -22.93
N ILE A 170 -0.86 1.49 -21.93
CA ILE A 170 -0.42 0.12 -21.59
C ILE A 170 -1.60 -0.77 -21.23
N SER A 171 -2.50 -0.26 -20.38
CA SER A 171 -3.69 -1.01 -19.98
C SER A 171 -4.57 -1.34 -21.18
N ARG A 172 -4.83 -0.37 -22.06
CA ARG A 172 -5.66 -0.56 -23.24
C ARG A 172 -5.01 -1.54 -24.22
N ALA A 173 -3.71 -1.40 -24.48
CA ALA A 173 -2.96 -2.34 -25.32
C ALA A 173 -3.04 -3.77 -24.80
N SER A 174 -2.96 -3.96 -23.47
CA SER A 174 -3.13 -5.28 -22.85
C SER A 174 -4.54 -5.83 -23.03
N THR A 175 -5.59 -5.01 -22.90
CA THR A 175 -6.98 -5.41 -23.16
C THR A 175 -7.19 -5.82 -24.61
N LEU A 176 -6.53 -5.15 -25.55
CA LEU A 176 -6.54 -5.47 -26.97
C LEU A 176 -5.62 -6.65 -27.35
N GLY A 177 -4.89 -7.23 -26.39
CA GLY A 177 -3.96 -8.33 -26.62
C GLY A 177 -2.71 -7.94 -27.43
N LEU A 178 -2.37 -6.65 -27.50
CA LEU A 178 -1.25 -6.18 -28.32
C LEU A 178 0.10 -6.54 -27.69
N ARG A 179 1.04 -6.94 -28.56
CA ARG A 179 2.45 -7.15 -28.24
C ARG A 179 3.27 -6.12 -28.99
N HIS A 180 4.26 -5.55 -28.32
CA HIS A 180 5.11 -4.53 -28.91
C HIS A 180 6.18 -5.20 -29.77
N ALA A 181 6.47 -4.67 -30.96
CA ALA A 181 7.41 -5.29 -31.91
C ALA A 181 8.85 -5.49 -31.37
N CYS A 182 9.24 -4.78 -30.29
CA CYS A 182 10.52 -4.98 -29.60
C CYS A 182 10.51 -6.10 -28.54
N GLN A 183 9.38 -6.80 -28.42
CA GLN A 183 9.18 -7.99 -27.59
C GLN A 183 8.48 -9.09 -28.40
N PRO A 184 9.02 -9.52 -29.56
CA PRO A 184 8.44 -10.67 -30.21
C PRO A 184 8.78 -11.95 -29.41
N ASP A 185 7.94 -12.99 -29.51
CA ASP A 185 8.07 -14.24 -28.74
C ASP A 185 8.92 -15.30 -29.48
N ASP A 186 9.34 -15.01 -30.71
CA ASP A 186 10.11 -15.82 -31.65
C ASP A 186 11.63 -15.83 -31.37
N TRP A 187 12.02 -16.21 -30.16
CA TRP A 187 13.44 -16.34 -29.81
C TRP A 187 14.08 -17.50 -30.57
N SER A 188 15.00 -17.21 -31.50
CA SER A 188 15.75 -18.25 -32.20
C SER A 188 16.90 -18.80 -31.35
N ASP A 189 17.25 -20.07 -31.56
CA ASP A 189 18.36 -20.70 -30.84
C ASP A 189 19.72 -20.04 -31.17
N ALA A 190 19.89 -19.55 -32.40
CA ALA A 190 21.07 -18.80 -32.82
C ALA A 190 21.19 -17.46 -32.08
N GLU A 191 20.09 -16.70 -32.00
CA GLU A 191 20.03 -15.45 -31.23
C GLU A 191 20.36 -15.70 -29.75
N MET A 192 19.81 -16.77 -29.17
CA MET A 192 20.01 -17.07 -27.76
C MET A 192 21.42 -17.58 -27.44
N THR A 193 22.01 -18.38 -28.33
CA THR A 193 23.40 -18.84 -28.20
C THR A 193 24.34 -17.65 -28.23
N ARG A 194 24.15 -16.75 -29.21
CA ARG A 194 24.95 -15.53 -29.32
C ARG A 194 24.76 -14.58 -28.14
N ALA A 195 23.53 -14.45 -27.65
CA ALA A 195 23.23 -13.67 -26.45
C ALA A 195 23.95 -14.23 -25.21
N LEU A 196 24.05 -15.55 -25.07
CA LEU A 196 24.77 -16.21 -23.97
C LEU A 196 26.27 -15.96 -24.04
N GLU A 197 26.87 -16.06 -25.23
CA GLU A 197 28.29 -15.73 -25.45
C GLU A 197 28.59 -14.29 -25.01
N LEU A 198 27.84 -13.33 -25.54
CA LEU A 198 27.99 -11.91 -25.20
C LEU A 198 27.73 -11.67 -23.71
N ALA A 199 26.78 -12.37 -23.11
CA ALA A 199 26.51 -12.25 -21.69
C ALA A 199 27.67 -12.79 -20.84
N SER A 200 28.32 -13.88 -21.25
CA SER A 200 29.47 -14.46 -20.54
C SER A 200 30.67 -13.51 -20.44
N THR A 201 30.83 -12.58 -21.40
CA THR A 201 31.90 -11.56 -21.40
C THR A 201 31.74 -10.45 -20.34
N GLY A 202 30.61 -10.37 -19.64
CA GLY A 202 30.35 -9.28 -18.69
C GLY A 202 29.66 -8.05 -19.30
N ALA A 203 29.27 -8.06 -20.57
CA ALA A 203 28.52 -6.96 -21.20
C ALA A 203 27.11 -6.72 -20.58
N ARG A 204 26.65 -5.47 -20.48
CA ARG A 204 25.29 -5.16 -19.96
C ARG A 204 24.23 -5.60 -20.96
N TYR A 205 23.05 -6.07 -20.50
CA TYR A 205 21.98 -6.56 -21.39
C TYR A 205 21.54 -5.56 -22.47
N VAL A 206 21.60 -4.25 -22.20
CA VAL A 206 21.31 -3.22 -23.22
C VAL A 206 22.34 -3.23 -24.34
N ALA A 207 23.63 -3.35 -24.00
CA ALA A 207 24.70 -3.44 -25.00
C ALA A 207 24.61 -4.75 -25.79
N ILE A 208 24.27 -5.86 -25.13
CA ILE A 208 24.04 -7.15 -25.80
C ILE A 208 22.90 -7.03 -26.80
N ALA A 209 21.76 -6.45 -26.41
CA ALA A 209 20.63 -6.26 -27.32
C ALA A 209 20.99 -5.38 -28.54
N GLN A 210 21.79 -4.33 -28.34
CA GLN A 210 22.28 -3.47 -29.43
C GLN A 210 23.21 -4.24 -30.38
N LEU A 211 24.13 -5.05 -29.85
CA LEU A 211 25.02 -5.88 -30.64
C LEU A 211 24.26 -6.93 -31.45
N LEU A 212 23.31 -7.65 -30.82
CA LEU A 212 22.46 -8.61 -31.51
C LEU A 212 21.67 -7.94 -32.64
N THR A 213 21.13 -6.74 -32.39
CA THR A 213 20.42 -5.98 -33.44
C THR A 213 21.35 -5.60 -34.59
N ALA A 214 22.58 -5.17 -34.29
CA ALA A 214 23.60 -4.86 -35.30
C ALA A 214 24.06 -6.09 -36.08
N GLU A 215 24.04 -7.28 -35.46
CA GLU A 215 24.31 -8.58 -36.07
C GLU A 215 23.11 -9.13 -36.88
N GLY A 216 22.00 -8.39 -36.96
CA GLY A 216 20.84 -8.72 -37.79
C GLY A 216 19.74 -9.51 -37.07
N PHE A 217 19.85 -9.74 -35.76
CA PHE A 217 18.77 -10.33 -34.97
C PHE A 217 17.65 -9.31 -34.68
N PRO A 218 16.42 -9.77 -34.39
CA PRO A 218 15.32 -8.88 -34.02
C PRO A 218 15.68 -7.94 -32.86
N ALA A 219 15.22 -6.70 -32.92
CA ALA A 219 15.49 -5.73 -31.86
C ALA A 219 14.74 -6.12 -30.57
N ARG A 220 15.49 -6.50 -29.51
CA ARG A 220 14.92 -6.93 -28.22
C ARG A 220 15.11 -5.88 -27.12
N ASN A 221 14.21 -5.88 -26.14
CA ASN A 221 14.41 -5.16 -24.89
C ASN A 221 15.42 -5.90 -23.97
N GLY A 222 16.39 -5.18 -23.40
CA GLY A 222 17.34 -5.76 -22.43
C GLY A 222 16.69 -6.43 -21.21
N ARG A 223 15.47 -6.02 -20.81
CA ARG A 223 14.69 -6.70 -19.76
C ARG A 223 14.16 -8.06 -20.22
N SER A 224 13.59 -8.15 -21.43
CA SER A 224 13.07 -9.43 -21.96
C SER A 224 14.21 -10.39 -22.27
N LEU A 225 15.31 -9.88 -22.83
CA LEU A 225 16.56 -10.61 -23.02
C LEU A 225 17.08 -11.19 -21.70
N GLY A 226 17.15 -10.38 -20.65
CA GLY A 226 17.56 -10.85 -19.32
C GLY A 226 16.60 -11.88 -18.71
N GLN A 227 15.29 -11.83 -18.99
CA GLN A 227 14.35 -12.87 -18.57
C GLN A 227 14.56 -14.17 -19.35
N ARG A 228 14.79 -14.09 -20.66
CA ARG A 228 15.04 -15.26 -21.51
C ARG A 228 16.36 -15.94 -21.18
N LEU A 229 17.44 -15.18 -21.01
CA LEU A 229 18.74 -15.70 -20.58
C LEU A 229 18.66 -16.42 -19.22
N ARG A 230 17.83 -15.94 -18.27
CA ARG A 230 17.59 -16.65 -17.01
C ARG A 230 16.90 -18.00 -17.20
N LYS A 231 15.95 -18.10 -18.14
CA LYS A 231 15.31 -19.38 -18.47
C LYS A 231 16.31 -20.38 -19.06
N LEU A 232 17.35 -19.89 -19.74
CA LEU A 232 18.48 -20.68 -20.24
C LEU A 232 19.59 -20.91 -19.19
N GLY A 233 19.35 -20.55 -17.93
CA GLY A 233 20.31 -20.78 -16.84
C GLY A 233 21.38 -19.70 -16.68
N TYR A 234 21.40 -18.66 -17.50
CA TYR A 234 22.34 -17.54 -17.35
C TYR A 234 21.82 -16.48 -16.37
N GLY A 235 22.59 -16.20 -15.31
CA GLY A 235 22.20 -15.24 -14.28
C GLY A 235 23.38 -14.51 -13.63
N ARG A 236 23.37 -13.17 -13.75
CA ARG A 236 24.28 -12.28 -13.00
C ARG A 236 23.84 -12.19 -11.55
N GLY A 237 24.35 -13.09 -10.71
CA GLY A 237 24.12 -13.06 -9.25
C GLY A 237 22.72 -13.49 -8.79
N TRP A 238 21.92 -14.05 -9.70
CA TRP A 238 20.78 -14.93 -9.40
C TRP A 238 21.03 -16.23 -10.15
N GLY A 239 21.51 -17.26 -9.46
CA GLY A 239 21.80 -18.57 -10.06
C GLY A 239 23.26 -18.88 -10.37
N ARG A 240 24.25 -18.02 -10.03
CA ARG A 240 25.65 -18.47 -10.00
C ARG A 240 25.77 -19.57 -8.93
N PRO A 241 26.24 -20.79 -9.26
CA PRO A 241 26.43 -21.85 -8.29
C PRO A 241 27.37 -21.37 -7.18
N TRP A 242 27.10 -21.80 -5.96
CA TRP A 242 27.99 -21.55 -4.84
C TRP A 242 29.16 -22.52 -4.93
N ILE A 243 30.38 -22.02 -4.90
CA ILE A 243 31.59 -22.84 -4.84
C ILE A 243 31.97 -23.10 -3.37
N ALA A 244 32.75 -24.15 -3.12
CA ALA A 244 33.13 -24.57 -1.77
C ALA A 244 33.84 -23.44 -1.00
N GLU A 245 34.68 -22.67 -1.69
CA GLU A 245 35.43 -21.56 -1.10
C GLU A 245 34.51 -20.44 -0.62
N GLU A 246 33.39 -20.18 -1.31
CA GLU A 246 32.41 -19.19 -0.87
C GLU A 246 31.63 -19.66 0.35
N ASP A 247 31.32 -20.96 0.42
CA ASP A 247 30.69 -21.56 1.60
C ASP A 247 31.64 -21.54 2.80
N ASP A 248 32.93 -21.80 2.60
CA ASP A 248 33.95 -21.72 3.65
C ASP A 248 34.12 -20.30 4.17
N LEU A 249 34.08 -19.30 3.28
CA LEU A 249 34.08 -17.89 3.68
C LEU A 249 32.85 -17.53 4.50
N LEU A 250 31.67 -18.06 4.15
CA LEU A 250 30.45 -17.88 4.95
C LEU A 250 30.57 -18.58 6.31
N ARG A 251 31.01 -19.85 6.35
CA ARG A 251 31.21 -20.59 7.60
C ARG A 251 32.19 -19.87 8.52
N HIS A 252 33.33 -19.46 7.98
CA HIS A 252 34.35 -18.74 8.73
C HIS A 252 33.80 -17.44 9.32
N ALA A 253 33.13 -16.60 8.52
CA ALA A 253 32.56 -15.36 9.01
C ALA A 253 31.48 -15.58 10.07
N TYR A 254 30.67 -16.64 9.94
CA TYR A 254 29.65 -16.99 10.92
C TYR A 254 30.23 -17.49 12.25
N THR A 255 31.30 -18.29 12.19
CA THR A 255 32.00 -18.81 13.37
C THR A 255 32.80 -17.72 14.10
N THR A 256 33.49 -16.84 13.37
CA THR A 256 34.33 -15.79 13.98
C THR A 256 33.56 -14.54 14.37
N GLY A 257 32.28 -14.43 14.00
CA GLY A 257 31.49 -13.20 14.21
C GLY A 257 31.95 -12.03 13.34
N ALA A 258 32.65 -12.30 12.23
CA ALA A 258 33.22 -11.26 11.38
C ALA A 258 32.13 -10.43 10.69
N SER A 259 32.45 -9.16 10.41
CA SER A 259 31.55 -8.28 9.66
C SER A 259 31.22 -8.87 8.28
N LEU A 260 29.93 -9.02 8.01
CA LEU A 260 29.43 -9.54 6.73
C LEU A 260 29.46 -8.47 5.61
N THR A 261 29.78 -7.21 5.94
CA THR A 261 29.85 -6.11 4.96
C THR A 261 31.07 -6.24 4.02
N PRO A 262 32.31 -6.40 4.52
CA PRO A 262 33.46 -6.75 3.67
C PRO A 262 33.28 -8.09 2.95
N LEU A 263 32.64 -9.06 3.59
CA LEU A 263 32.37 -10.37 2.99
C LEU A 263 31.46 -10.25 1.76
N ARG A 264 30.43 -9.39 1.81
CA ARG A 264 29.55 -9.10 0.66
C ARG A 264 30.33 -8.55 -0.53
N GLU A 265 31.22 -7.61 -0.29
CA GLU A 265 32.05 -7.01 -1.34
C GLU A 265 33.00 -8.04 -1.94
N ARG A 266 33.64 -8.85 -1.08
CA ARG A 266 34.53 -9.94 -1.50
C ARG A 266 33.81 -11.03 -2.31
N LEU A 267 32.58 -11.38 -1.94
CA LEU A 267 31.78 -12.38 -2.66
C LEU A 267 31.16 -11.82 -3.95
N GLY A 268 31.05 -10.49 -4.10
CA GLY A 268 30.36 -9.87 -5.23
C GLY A 268 28.88 -10.26 -5.34
N ARG A 269 28.28 -10.76 -4.25
CA ARG A 269 26.90 -11.26 -4.20
C ARG A 269 25.97 -10.27 -3.52
N THR A 270 24.69 -10.31 -3.89
CA THR A 270 23.67 -9.47 -3.26
C THR A 270 23.40 -9.93 -1.81
N PRO A 271 22.97 -9.03 -0.90
CA PRO A 271 22.62 -9.42 0.47
C PRO A 271 21.55 -10.52 0.56
N HIS A 272 20.63 -10.56 -0.40
CA HIS A 272 19.58 -11.57 -0.46
C HIS A 272 20.11 -12.96 -0.86
N SER A 273 21.04 -13.01 -1.82
CA SER A 273 21.70 -14.26 -2.23
C SER A 273 22.50 -14.89 -1.09
N ILE A 274 23.28 -14.07 -0.38
CA ILE A 274 24.06 -14.50 0.79
C ILE A 274 23.12 -15.05 1.87
N ARG A 275 22.02 -14.34 2.17
CA ARG A 275 21.03 -14.77 3.16
C ARG A 275 20.46 -16.16 2.85
N TRP A 276 20.06 -16.42 1.62
CA TRP A 276 19.52 -17.72 1.22
C TRP A 276 20.55 -18.84 1.31
N ARG A 277 21.81 -18.55 0.97
CA ARG A 277 22.85 -19.57 1.10
C ARG A 277 23.16 -19.91 2.54
N VAL A 278 23.28 -18.90 3.40
CA VAL A 278 23.45 -19.09 4.85
C VAL A 278 22.35 -19.97 5.43
N GLU A 279 21.10 -19.76 4.99
CA GLU A 279 19.96 -20.61 5.38
C GLU A 279 20.12 -22.06 4.90
N ALA A 280 20.51 -22.26 3.64
CA ALA A 280 20.80 -23.59 3.10
C ALA A 280 21.99 -24.29 3.79
N LEU A 281 22.97 -23.53 4.29
CA LEU A 281 24.12 -24.04 5.04
C LEU A 281 23.81 -24.27 6.53
N GLY A 282 22.58 -23.97 7.00
CA GLY A 282 22.20 -24.10 8.41
C GLY A 282 22.85 -23.08 9.34
N LEU A 283 23.41 -21.99 8.80
CA LEU A 283 24.13 -20.95 9.57
C LEU A 283 23.20 -19.85 10.10
N ARG A 284 21.89 -19.93 9.82
CA ARG A 284 20.94 -18.88 10.21
C ARG A 284 20.81 -18.82 11.73
N GLY A 285 21.15 -17.67 12.31
CA GLY A 285 21.05 -17.43 13.75
C GLY A 285 22.25 -17.90 14.58
N THR A 286 23.29 -18.48 13.96
CA THR A 286 24.52 -18.92 14.66
C THR A 286 25.55 -17.79 14.81
N HIS A 287 25.44 -16.74 14.00
CA HIS A 287 26.28 -15.57 14.11
C HIS A 287 26.02 -14.80 15.42
N VAL A 288 27.07 -14.21 16.00
CA VAL A 288 27.01 -13.37 17.22
C VAL A 288 25.90 -12.32 17.15
N HIS A 289 25.61 -11.80 15.96
CA HIS A 289 24.43 -11.00 15.68
C HIS A 289 23.29 -11.84 15.07
N ARG A 290 22.45 -12.43 15.94
CA ARG A 290 21.35 -13.36 15.61
C ARG A 290 20.39 -12.88 14.50
N ASP A 291 20.18 -11.57 14.35
CA ASP A 291 19.25 -11.02 13.34
C ASP A 291 19.92 -10.73 11.97
N GLY A 292 21.09 -11.32 11.70
CA GLY A 292 21.74 -11.30 10.39
C GLY A 292 22.24 -9.91 9.95
N PHE A 293 22.21 -9.67 8.63
CA PHE A 293 22.57 -8.41 7.94
C PHE A 293 21.73 -7.23 8.48
N ARG A 294 22.03 -6.74 9.69
CA ARG A 294 21.25 -5.67 10.32
C ARG A 294 21.61 -4.33 9.70
N GLN A 295 20.58 -3.56 9.38
CA GLN A 295 20.68 -2.13 9.09
C GLN A 295 20.62 -1.27 10.38
N GLY A 296 20.47 -1.86 11.57
CA GLY A 296 20.53 -1.11 12.84
C GLY A 296 20.40 -1.97 14.11
N PRO A 297 20.65 -1.39 15.30
CA PRO A 297 20.62 -2.08 16.60
C PRO A 297 19.23 -2.64 16.97
N VAL A 298 19.17 -3.64 17.86
CA VAL A 298 17.90 -4.15 18.46
C VAL A 298 17.23 -3.02 19.25
N TRP A 299 15.91 -2.89 19.22
CA TRP A 299 15.19 -1.96 20.10
C TRP A 299 15.18 -2.50 21.54
N THR A 300 15.61 -1.69 22.51
CA THR A 300 15.58 -2.05 23.93
C THR A 300 14.25 -1.66 24.58
N ALA A 301 13.95 -2.24 25.75
CA ALA A 301 12.75 -1.92 26.51
C ALA A 301 12.74 -0.44 26.95
N GLU A 302 13.91 0.14 27.24
CA GLU A 302 14.07 1.56 27.59
C GLU A 302 13.75 2.46 26.39
N GLU A 303 14.21 2.10 25.18
CA GLU A 303 13.91 2.85 23.95
C GLU A 303 12.42 2.77 23.61
N GLU A 304 11.78 1.61 23.80
CA GLU A 304 10.34 1.44 23.63
C GLU A 304 9.53 2.23 24.67
N ALA A 305 9.99 2.27 25.92
CA ALA A 305 9.38 3.07 26.98
C ALA A 305 9.48 4.57 26.68
N ARG A 306 10.64 5.02 26.20
CA ARG A 306 10.87 6.40 25.74
C ARG A 306 9.95 6.75 24.58
N LEU A 307 9.85 5.86 23.60
CA LEU A 307 8.97 6.05 22.45
C LEU A 307 7.50 6.15 22.89
N ARG A 308 7.03 5.31 23.82
CA ARG A 308 5.68 5.43 24.40
C ARG A 308 5.45 6.76 25.11
N ALA A 309 6.46 7.25 25.83
CA ALA A 309 6.35 8.48 26.61
C ALA A 309 6.30 9.72 25.73
N ASP A 310 7.10 9.75 24.66
CA ASP A 310 7.45 10.97 23.93
C ASP A 310 6.83 11.06 22.54
N TYR A 311 6.45 9.92 21.93
CA TYR A 311 5.92 9.88 20.58
C TYR A 311 4.61 10.66 20.48
N GLY A 312 4.64 11.75 19.70
CA GLY A 312 3.50 12.65 19.54
C GLY A 312 3.38 13.76 20.58
N LYS A 313 4.32 13.86 21.53
CA LYS A 313 4.47 15.00 22.45
C LYS A 313 5.61 15.93 22.05
N ILE A 314 6.70 15.35 21.55
CA ILE A 314 7.85 16.10 21.01
C ILE A 314 8.11 15.72 19.55
N PRO A 315 8.83 16.56 18.77
CA PRO A 315 9.15 16.27 17.38
C PRO A 315 9.86 14.92 17.22
N THR A 316 9.43 14.09 16.27
CA THR A 316 10.02 12.75 16.04
C THR A 316 11.52 12.80 15.76
N ARG A 317 12.01 13.90 15.19
CA ARG A 317 13.45 14.12 14.98
C ARG A 317 14.21 14.21 16.30
N GLN A 318 13.66 14.91 17.28
CA GLN A 318 14.25 15.03 18.61
C GLN A 318 14.28 13.68 19.34
N ILE A 319 13.21 12.87 19.20
CA ILE A 319 13.18 11.49 19.72
C ILE A 319 14.28 10.65 19.06
N ALA A 320 14.45 10.81 17.74
CA ALA A 320 15.46 10.11 16.96
C ALA A 320 16.89 10.46 17.44
N ASP A 321 17.16 11.75 17.68
CA ASP A 321 18.44 12.22 18.21
C ASP A 321 18.69 11.71 19.65
N GLN A 322 17.66 11.70 20.50
CA GLN A 322 17.76 11.21 21.89
C GLN A 322 17.97 9.70 22.00
N ILE A 323 17.37 8.92 21.10
CA ILE A 323 17.52 7.45 21.05
C ILE A 323 18.75 7.05 20.20
N GLY A 324 19.38 8.00 19.49
CA GLY A 324 20.52 7.72 18.60
C GLY A 324 20.14 6.88 17.36
N ARG A 325 18.92 7.07 16.83
CA ARG A 325 18.39 6.31 15.68
C ARG A 325 17.95 7.23 14.56
N GLY A 326 17.83 6.69 13.35
CA GLY A 326 17.25 7.44 12.23
C GLY A 326 15.75 7.67 12.38
N VAL A 327 15.26 8.83 11.94
CA VAL A 327 13.82 9.23 12.01
C VAL A 327 12.89 8.16 11.42
N ARG A 328 13.29 7.53 10.30
CA ARG A 328 12.51 6.44 9.67
C ARG A 328 12.40 5.19 10.55
N ALA A 329 13.45 4.86 11.31
CA ALA A 329 13.43 3.72 12.21
C ALA A 329 12.44 3.97 13.37
N VAL A 330 12.43 5.19 13.91
CA VAL A 330 11.50 5.62 14.96
C VAL A 330 10.05 5.55 14.46
N LEU A 331 9.75 6.12 13.29
CA LEU A 331 8.40 6.09 12.71
C LEU A 331 7.90 4.66 12.44
N TYR A 332 8.75 3.82 11.85
CA TYR A 332 8.42 2.43 11.56
C TYR A 332 8.14 1.64 12.84
N HIS A 333 8.98 1.83 13.85
CA HIS A 333 8.84 1.13 15.12
C HIS A 333 7.61 1.61 15.91
N ALA A 334 7.33 2.91 15.93
CA ALA A 334 6.13 3.47 16.54
C ALA A 334 4.85 2.94 15.90
N ASN A 335 4.82 2.83 14.56
CA ASN A 335 3.71 2.23 13.83
C ASN A 335 3.50 0.76 14.22
N ARG A 336 4.59 -0.02 14.30
CA ARG A 336 4.54 -1.44 14.73
C ARG A 336 4.04 -1.59 16.18
N MET A 337 4.34 -0.64 17.04
CA MET A 337 3.84 -0.57 18.43
C MET A 337 2.41 -0.03 18.53
N GLY A 338 1.80 0.41 17.43
CA GLY A 338 0.46 1.02 17.43
C GLY A 338 0.39 2.41 18.06
N LEU A 339 1.52 3.12 18.20
CA LEU A 339 1.54 4.46 18.79
C LEU A 339 0.94 5.48 17.83
N THR A 340 0.03 6.31 18.34
CA THR A 340 -0.64 7.38 17.60
C THR A 340 0.05 8.72 17.86
N HIS A 341 0.07 9.59 16.86
CA HIS A 341 0.65 10.92 17.01
C HIS A 341 -0.31 11.79 17.83
N GLY A 342 0.14 12.30 18.99
CA GLY A 342 -0.69 12.91 20.04
C GLY A 342 -1.62 14.04 19.58
N PHE A 343 -1.25 14.80 18.54
CA PHE A 343 -2.12 15.86 17.99
C PHE A 343 -3.30 15.32 17.15
N MET A 344 -3.21 14.06 16.68
CA MET A 344 -4.15 13.40 15.77
C MET A 344 -5.09 12.42 16.49
N ARG A 345 -5.46 12.71 17.74
CA ARG A 345 -6.51 11.98 18.47
C ARG A 345 -7.87 12.67 18.28
N ALA A 346 -8.97 11.89 18.34
CA ALA A 346 -10.33 12.42 18.29
C ALA A 346 -10.53 13.50 19.37
N PHE A 347 -11.32 14.53 19.06
CA PHE A 347 -11.73 15.52 20.06
C PHE A 347 -12.81 14.92 20.95
N SER A 348 -12.66 15.07 22.27
CA SER A 348 -13.72 14.70 23.20
C SER A 348 -14.76 15.81 23.33
N ALA A 349 -15.96 15.47 23.83
CA ALA A 349 -16.99 16.45 24.13
C ALA A 349 -16.51 17.56 25.10
N ASP A 350 -15.61 17.21 26.03
CA ASP A 350 -14.97 18.18 26.93
C ASP A 350 -14.02 19.13 26.18
N GLU A 351 -13.27 18.63 25.19
CA GLU A 351 -12.41 19.49 24.37
C GLU A 351 -13.24 20.45 23.51
N ASP A 352 -14.36 19.98 22.94
CA ASP A 352 -15.29 20.82 22.17
C ASP A 352 -15.90 21.92 23.05
N ARG A 353 -16.31 21.56 24.27
CA ARG A 353 -16.83 22.51 25.26
C ARG A 353 -15.75 23.51 25.69
N ALA A 354 -14.53 23.05 25.93
CA ALA A 354 -13.41 23.92 26.27
C ALA A 354 -13.08 24.92 25.14
N ILE A 355 -13.18 24.50 23.88
CA ILE A 355 -12.97 25.37 22.71
C ILE A 355 -14.11 26.39 22.57
N ARG A 356 -15.37 25.98 22.77
CA ARG A 356 -16.52 26.89 22.79
C ARG A 356 -16.38 27.95 23.87
N ASN A 357 -16.11 27.52 25.11
CA ASN A 357 -15.90 28.44 26.23
C ASN A 357 -14.73 29.39 25.96
N ALA A 358 -13.61 28.87 25.48
CA ALA A 358 -12.47 29.70 25.11
C ALA A 358 -12.81 30.75 24.03
N TRP A 359 -13.65 30.38 23.06
CA TRP A 359 -14.10 31.28 22.01
C TRP A 359 -14.99 32.40 22.58
N THR A 360 -15.98 32.04 23.41
CA THR A 360 -16.92 32.97 24.07
C THR A 360 -16.21 33.94 25.02
N TYR A 361 -15.38 33.43 25.93
CA TYR A 361 -14.73 34.20 27.00
C TYR A 361 -13.37 34.82 26.59
N GLY A 362 -13.05 34.83 25.30
CA GLY A 362 -11.86 35.54 24.81
C GLY A 362 -10.50 34.88 25.08
N VAL A 363 -10.43 33.60 25.45
CA VAL A 363 -9.14 32.90 25.66
C VAL A 363 -8.37 32.74 24.34
N SER A 364 -7.04 32.90 24.33
CA SER A 364 -6.29 32.80 23.07
C SER A 364 -6.18 31.35 22.56
N MET A 365 -6.17 31.16 21.25
CA MET A 365 -6.04 29.83 20.63
C MET A 365 -4.78 29.08 21.09
N VAL A 366 -3.70 29.83 21.36
CA VAL A 366 -2.44 29.25 21.84
C VAL A 366 -2.57 28.73 23.26
N ASP A 367 -3.29 29.45 24.12
CA ASP A 367 -3.53 29.03 25.50
C ASP A 367 -4.46 27.79 25.54
N VAL A 368 -5.44 27.71 24.62
CA VAL A 368 -6.27 26.51 24.43
C VAL A 368 -5.43 25.33 23.96
N ALA A 369 -4.55 25.54 22.98
CA ALA A 369 -3.64 24.49 22.50
C ALA A 369 -2.75 23.96 23.63
N GLN A 370 -2.21 24.85 24.45
CA GLN A 370 -1.42 24.47 25.63
C GLN A 370 -2.28 23.68 26.65
N ALA A 371 -3.49 24.15 26.94
CA ALA A 371 -4.41 23.50 27.90
C ALA A 371 -4.85 22.09 27.45
N LEU A 372 -4.98 21.86 26.13
CA LEU A 372 -5.40 20.59 25.55
C LEU A 372 -4.24 19.68 25.12
N GLY A 373 -2.99 20.15 25.23
CA GLY A 373 -1.80 19.44 24.75
C GLY A 373 -1.84 19.19 23.25
N ARG A 374 -2.35 20.14 22.47
CA ARG A 374 -2.52 20.06 21.01
C ARG A 374 -1.79 21.19 20.30
N ASP A 375 -1.50 20.98 19.02
CA ASP A 375 -0.94 22.02 18.16
C ASP A 375 -1.99 23.14 17.90
N PRO A 376 -1.62 24.43 17.96
CA PRO A 376 -2.54 25.54 17.70
C PRO A 376 -3.23 25.48 16.33
N ALA A 377 -2.58 24.97 15.29
CA ALA A 377 -3.18 24.81 13.97
C ALA A 377 -4.27 23.72 13.96
N VAL A 378 -4.11 22.67 14.78
CA VAL A 378 -5.13 21.62 14.95
C VAL A 378 -6.35 22.17 15.70
N ILE A 379 -6.14 22.96 16.76
CA ILE A 379 -7.22 23.68 17.46
C ILE A 379 -7.91 24.63 16.50
N GLY A 380 -7.19 25.44 15.73
CA GLY A 380 -7.78 26.40 14.80
C GLY A 380 -8.67 25.73 13.73
N LYS A 381 -8.21 24.61 13.16
CA LYS A 381 -9.00 23.83 12.19
C LYS A 381 -10.25 23.22 12.82
N HIS A 382 -10.13 22.67 14.03
CA HIS A 382 -11.25 22.06 14.72
C HIS A 382 -12.26 23.11 15.22
N ALA A 383 -11.79 24.22 15.78
CA ALA A 383 -12.60 25.33 16.21
C ALA A 383 -13.38 25.94 15.04
N ALA A 384 -12.76 26.06 13.86
CA ALA A 384 -13.46 26.48 12.64
C ALA A 384 -14.58 25.52 12.21
N ARG A 385 -14.46 24.23 12.53
CA ARG A 385 -15.46 23.18 12.22
C ARG A 385 -16.67 23.26 13.15
N ILE A 386 -16.47 23.58 14.43
CA ILE A 386 -17.57 23.73 15.41
C ILE A 386 -18.12 25.17 15.47
N GLY A 387 -17.81 26.03 14.49
CA GLY A 387 -18.30 27.41 14.40
C GLY A 387 -17.55 28.45 15.25
N CYS A 388 -16.49 28.05 15.95
CA CYS A 388 -15.72 28.89 16.87
C CYS A 388 -14.40 29.40 16.26
N ARG A 389 -14.45 30.09 15.10
CA ARG A 389 -13.23 30.64 14.48
C ARG A 389 -12.59 31.71 15.37
N PHE A 390 -11.35 31.48 15.83
CA PHE A 390 -10.66 32.40 16.75
C PHE A 390 -10.31 33.77 16.15
N ASN A 391 -10.25 33.86 14.81
CA ASN A 391 -10.01 35.09 14.06
C ASN A 391 -11.32 35.74 13.55
N ASP A 392 -12.49 35.21 13.93
CA ASP A 392 -13.78 35.74 13.51
C ASP A 392 -14.01 37.16 14.04
N PRO A 393 -14.36 38.13 13.18
CA PRO A 393 -14.79 39.46 13.62
C PRO A 393 -15.98 39.42 14.58
N ALA A 394 -16.88 38.44 14.45
CA ALA A 394 -18.09 38.26 15.26
C ALA A 394 -17.84 37.60 16.63
N ARG A 395 -16.57 37.35 16.99
CA ARG A 395 -16.22 36.77 18.29
C ARG A 395 -16.65 37.69 19.45
N PRO A 396 -17.40 37.20 20.47
CA PRO A 396 -17.99 38.02 21.53
C PRO A 396 -16.96 38.84 22.32
N VAL A 397 -15.86 38.21 22.70
CA VAL A 397 -14.78 38.85 23.46
C VAL A 397 -13.45 38.54 22.80
N ARG A 398 -12.63 39.58 22.60
CA ARG A 398 -11.22 39.41 22.24
C ARG A 398 -10.40 39.49 23.53
N GLY A 399 -9.60 38.46 23.78
CA GLY A 399 -8.85 38.32 25.02
C GLY A 399 -7.96 39.51 25.37
N PRO A 400 -7.58 39.64 26.66
CA PRO A 400 -6.76 40.75 27.13
C PRO A 400 -5.44 40.82 26.34
N LYS A 401 -4.96 42.03 26.05
CA LYS A 401 -3.67 42.27 25.36
C LYS A 401 -2.47 42.30 26.32
N THR A 402 -2.57 41.66 27.49
CA THR A 402 -1.50 41.63 28.51
C THR A 402 -0.36 40.69 28.12
N ARG A 403 0.88 40.99 28.54
CA ARG A 403 2.06 40.13 28.25
C ARG A 403 1.89 38.73 28.84
N ARG A 404 2.22 37.69 28.04
CA ARG A 404 2.04 36.26 28.38
C ARG A 404 2.71 35.81 29.68
N ALA A 405 3.85 36.43 30.05
CA ALA A 405 4.65 36.02 31.21
C ALA A 405 3.94 36.19 32.56
N ASN A 406 2.89 37.01 32.64
CA ASN A 406 2.18 37.33 33.88
C ASN A 406 0.79 36.66 33.97
N ARG A 407 0.52 35.64 33.15
CA ARG A 407 -0.79 34.96 33.14
C ARG A 407 -0.74 33.65 33.92
N ILE A 408 -1.82 33.38 34.64
CA ILE A 408 -2.06 32.08 35.27
C ILE A 408 -2.17 31.03 34.15
N PRO A 409 -1.49 29.87 34.25
CA PRO A 409 -1.58 28.81 33.25
C PRO A 409 -3.02 28.31 33.11
N ILE A 410 -3.54 28.36 31.89
CA ILE A 410 -4.89 27.87 31.59
C ILE A 410 -4.83 26.34 31.44
N THR A 411 -5.72 25.65 32.15
CA THR A 411 -5.88 24.20 32.12
C THR A 411 -7.22 23.82 31.51
N LEU A 412 -7.37 22.56 31.06
CA LEU A 412 -8.67 22.04 30.61
C LEU A 412 -9.76 22.27 31.68
N ARG A 413 -9.46 21.99 32.95
CA ARG A 413 -10.39 22.20 34.06
C ARG A 413 -10.87 23.65 34.17
N SER A 414 -9.95 24.62 34.05
CA SER A 414 -10.33 26.04 34.07
C SER A 414 -11.17 26.45 32.86
N LEU A 415 -10.94 25.88 31.68
CA LEU A 415 -11.74 26.18 30.48
C LEU A 415 -13.17 25.65 30.61
N LEU A 416 -13.33 24.46 31.19
CA LEU A 416 -14.65 23.87 31.46
C LEU A 416 -15.43 24.66 32.52
N ALA A 417 -14.73 25.20 33.52
CA ALA A 417 -15.33 25.98 34.60
C ALA A 417 -15.82 27.39 34.19
N LEU A 418 -15.42 27.89 33.02
CA LEU A 418 -15.89 29.19 32.52
C LEU A 418 -17.42 29.21 32.27
N ASP A 419 -18.01 28.05 31.98
CA ASP A 419 -19.47 27.86 31.80
C ASP A 419 -20.24 28.01 33.13
N SER A 420 -19.56 27.85 34.27
CA SER A 420 -20.18 27.78 35.59
C SER A 420 -20.28 29.13 36.30
N ALA A 421 -19.59 30.15 35.80
CA ALA A 421 -19.48 31.45 36.46
C ALA A 421 -20.66 32.40 36.12
N ASP A 422 -21.37 32.18 35.01
CA ASP A 422 -22.51 33.03 34.60
C ASP A 422 -23.88 32.56 35.11
N ALA A 423 -23.90 31.54 35.98
CA ALA A 423 -25.13 31.15 36.70
C ALA A 423 -25.27 31.82 38.08
N VAL A 424 -24.31 32.65 38.52
CA VAL A 424 -24.27 33.15 39.92
C VAL A 424 -24.18 34.69 40.05
N ASP A 425 -24.09 35.48 38.98
CA ASP A 425 -23.95 36.95 39.12
C ASP A 425 -25.04 37.75 38.40
N VAL A 426 -26.30 37.44 38.71
CA VAL A 426 -27.45 38.33 38.50
C VAL A 426 -28.27 38.38 39.78
N ASP A 427 -27.75 39.08 40.80
CA ASP A 427 -28.53 39.89 41.74
C ASP A 427 -27.64 40.41 42.86
N LEU A 428 -27.06 41.60 42.66
CA LEU A 428 -26.72 42.50 43.76
C LEU A 428 -27.03 43.94 43.31
N PRO A 429 -27.96 44.65 43.96
CA PRO A 429 -28.37 45.99 43.58
C PRO A 429 -27.30 47.03 43.93
N LEU A 430 -27.17 48.03 43.05
CA LEU A 430 -26.48 49.29 43.32
C LEU A 430 -27.04 49.91 44.62
N ALA A 431 -26.17 50.14 45.59
CA ALA A 431 -26.49 50.85 46.81
C ALA A 431 -26.50 52.38 46.59
N ALA A 432 -27.54 53.03 47.13
CA ALA A 432 -27.73 54.46 47.45
C ALA A 432 -27.46 55.51 46.36
#